data_AF-A0A7K4VHP5-F1
#
_entry.id   AF-A0A7K4VHP5-F1
#
_cell.length_a   1.000
_cell.length_b   1.000
_cell.length_c   1.000
_cell.angle_alpha   90.00
_cell.angle_beta   90.00
_cell.angle_gamma   90.00
#
_symmetry.space_group_name_H-M   'P 1'
#
loop_
_entity.id
_entity.type
_entity.pdbx_description
1 polymer ?
#
loop_
_entity_poly.entity_id
_entity_poly.type
_entity_poly.pdbx_seq_one_letter_code
_entity_poly.pdbx_strand_id
1 'polypeptide(L)'
;RGISREPGSRWTEPGCQSCTCQGGQVLCDTVSCSVPCSHPLPAPAGGCCPTCTGCLHEGVARAEGDVFSPSDGNCTICVCLAGNVSCLSPECPPGSCPSPSPADCCSCTPEKCNFRGRTYAHGARFSLDGDDCTTCVCQGGEVECSFTPCPVLDCPQHQRQLGPGQCCSTCRDPPAPAGCFLDDNGVEFPVGQIWSPGDPCELCICQADGSVSCQRTDCVETCPYPIRIPGQCCPDCSAGCTYMGRIFSNNETFPSALDPCLSCICLVR
;
A
#
# COMPACT_ATOMS: atom_id res chain seq x y z
N ARG A 1 -56.68 -0.93 -75.11
CA ARG A 1 -57.24 -2.29 -75.28
C ARG A 1 -57.75 -2.72 -73.91
N GLY A 2 -59.06 -2.80 -73.73
CA GLY A 2 -59.68 -3.21 -72.46
C GLY A 2 -59.80 -4.72 -72.39
N ILE A 3 -59.50 -5.29 -71.23
CA ILE A 3 -59.72 -6.72 -70.95
C ILE A 3 -61.19 -6.86 -70.57
N SER A 4 -61.93 -7.74 -71.25
CA SER A 4 -63.32 -8.07 -70.87
C SER A 4 -63.31 -8.90 -69.58
N ARG A 5 -64.08 -8.46 -68.58
CA ARG A 5 -64.21 -9.13 -67.28
C ARG A 5 -65.64 -9.68 -67.13
N GLU A 6 -65.76 -10.89 -66.60
CA GLU A 6 -67.07 -11.50 -66.35
C GLU A 6 -67.79 -10.79 -65.18
N PRO A 7 -69.13 -10.69 -65.20
CA PRO A 7 -69.90 -10.17 -64.07
C PRO A 7 -69.59 -10.94 -62.78
N GLY A 8 -69.32 -10.23 -61.69
CA GLY A 8 -68.92 -10.78 -60.39
C GLY A 8 -67.44 -11.12 -60.24
N SER A 9 -66.63 -11.00 -61.32
CA SER A 9 -65.19 -11.23 -61.21
C SER A 9 -64.50 -10.14 -60.37
N ARG A 10 -63.47 -10.55 -59.61
CA ARG A 10 -62.65 -9.69 -58.76
C ARG A 10 -61.20 -9.74 -59.21
N TRP A 11 -60.54 -8.59 -59.30
CA TRP A 11 -59.12 -8.49 -59.65
C TRP A 11 -58.44 -7.37 -58.87
N THR A 12 -57.11 -7.36 -58.93
CA THR A 12 -56.30 -6.32 -58.29
C THR A 12 -55.61 -5.49 -59.37
N GLU A 13 -55.73 -4.17 -59.32
CA GLU A 13 -55.07 -3.24 -60.24
C GLU A 13 -53.73 -2.72 -59.68
N PRO A 14 -52.82 -2.22 -60.55
CA PRO A 14 -51.61 -1.54 -60.11
C PRO A 14 -51.94 -0.40 -59.15
N GLY A 15 -51.23 -0.31 -58.02
CA GLY A 15 -51.57 0.63 -56.94
C GLY A 15 -52.46 0.04 -55.84
N CYS A 16 -52.58 -1.28 -55.76
CA CYS A 16 -53.20 -2.02 -54.66
C CYS A 16 -54.70 -1.70 -54.50
N GLN A 17 -55.43 -1.69 -55.61
CA GLN A 17 -56.88 -1.50 -55.67
C GLN A 17 -57.57 -2.82 -55.99
N SER A 18 -58.57 -3.20 -55.21
CA SER A 18 -59.38 -4.38 -55.47
C SER A 18 -60.65 -3.97 -56.20
N CYS A 19 -60.76 -4.40 -57.44
CA CYS A 19 -61.88 -4.06 -58.31
C CYS A 19 -62.79 -5.25 -58.53
N THR A 20 -64.10 -4.99 -58.61
CA THR A 20 -65.13 -5.99 -58.89
C THR A 20 -66.05 -5.48 -60.00
N CYS A 21 -66.45 -6.36 -60.92
CA CYS A 21 -67.45 -6.04 -61.93
C CYS A 21 -68.85 -6.35 -61.37
N GLN A 22 -69.63 -5.32 -61.01
CA GLN A 22 -71.00 -5.47 -60.50
C GLN A 22 -71.96 -4.66 -61.37
N GLY A 23 -72.96 -5.31 -61.96
CA GLY A 23 -73.98 -4.63 -62.78
C GLY A 23 -73.43 -3.91 -64.03
N GLY A 24 -72.30 -4.35 -64.57
CA GLY A 24 -71.64 -3.70 -65.72
C GLY A 24 -70.76 -2.50 -65.36
N GLN A 25 -70.66 -2.15 -64.08
CA GLN A 25 -69.75 -1.12 -63.56
C GLN A 25 -68.57 -1.77 -62.84
N VAL A 26 -67.38 -1.18 -63.01
CA VAL A 26 -66.20 -1.52 -62.22
C VAL A 26 -66.25 -0.69 -60.93
N LEU A 27 -66.36 -1.35 -59.79
CA LEU A 27 -66.19 -0.74 -58.47
C LEU A 27 -64.82 -1.14 -57.93
N CYS A 28 -64.01 -0.16 -57.55
CA CYS A 28 -62.68 -0.36 -57.01
C CYS A 28 -62.58 0.24 -55.61
N ASP A 29 -62.06 -0.54 -54.68
CA ASP A 29 -61.75 -0.11 -53.33
C ASP A 29 -60.25 -0.26 -53.06
N THR A 30 -59.70 0.63 -52.24
CA THR A 30 -58.30 0.54 -51.81
C THR A 30 -58.13 -0.65 -50.86
N VAL A 31 -57.13 -1.48 -51.12
CA VAL A 31 -56.81 -2.61 -50.23
C VAL A 31 -56.15 -2.06 -48.98
N SER A 32 -56.78 -2.26 -47.83
CA SER A 32 -56.21 -1.95 -46.52
C SER A 32 -55.53 -3.20 -45.97
N CYS A 33 -54.20 -3.17 -45.86
CA CYS A 33 -53.42 -4.29 -45.33
C CYS A 33 -53.28 -4.16 -43.80
N SER A 34 -53.50 -5.26 -43.07
CA SER A 34 -53.14 -5.36 -41.65
C SER A 34 -51.74 -5.96 -41.55
N VAL A 35 -50.80 -5.23 -40.95
CA VAL A 35 -49.38 -5.62 -40.85
C VAL A 35 -48.98 -5.61 -39.37
N PRO A 36 -49.09 -6.74 -38.67
CA PRO A 36 -48.84 -6.84 -37.23
C PRO A 36 -47.35 -7.08 -36.91
N CYS A 37 -46.44 -6.54 -37.71
CA CYS A 37 -45.00 -6.69 -37.53
C CYS A 37 -44.27 -5.38 -37.84
N SER A 38 -43.08 -5.21 -37.26
CA SER A 38 -42.30 -3.97 -37.29
C SER A 38 -41.44 -3.81 -38.54
N HIS A 39 -40.99 -4.91 -39.15
CA HIS A 39 -40.04 -4.90 -40.26
C HIS A 39 -40.54 -5.79 -41.42
N PRO A 40 -41.71 -5.49 -42.00
CA PRO A 40 -42.31 -6.37 -42.99
C PRO A 40 -41.49 -6.42 -44.29
N LEU A 41 -41.44 -7.58 -44.94
CA LEU A 41 -40.90 -7.70 -46.28
C LEU A 41 -41.84 -7.05 -47.31
N PRO A 42 -41.30 -6.47 -48.39
CA PRO A 42 -42.10 -5.93 -49.49
C PRO A 42 -43.08 -6.97 -50.04
N ALA A 43 -44.16 -6.50 -50.67
CA ALA A 43 -45.11 -7.39 -51.31
C ALA A 43 -44.38 -8.28 -52.34
N PRO A 44 -44.61 -9.61 -52.35
CA PRO A 44 -44.03 -10.49 -53.37
C PRO A 44 -44.52 -10.09 -54.77
N ALA A 45 -43.84 -10.56 -55.81
CA ALA A 45 -44.19 -10.21 -57.18
C ALA A 45 -45.67 -10.53 -57.50
N GLY A 46 -46.44 -9.50 -57.90
CA GLY A 46 -47.89 -9.61 -58.15
C GLY A 46 -48.77 -9.53 -56.89
N GLY A 47 -48.16 -9.39 -55.71
CA GLY A 47 -48.82 -9.15 -54.44
C GLY A 47 -49.12 -7.67 -54.18
N CYS A 48 -50.09 -7.44 -53.30
CA CYS A 48 -50.56 -6.10 -52.90
C CYS A 48 -49.95 -5.69 -51.55
N CYS A 49 -49.96 -6.63 -50.59
CA CYS A 49 -49.63 -6.38 -49.19
C CYS A 49 -48.25 -6.92 -48.83
N PRO A 50 -47.54 -6.24 -47.91
CA PRO A 50 -46.27 -6.72 -47.39
C PRO A 50 -46.49 -7.93 -46.47
N THR A 51 -45.41 -8.66 -46.17
CA THR A 51 -45.49 -9.95 -45.45
C THR A 51 -44.57 -9.98 -44.22
N CYS A 52 -44.97 -10.73 -43.20
CA CYS A 52 -44.21 -10.90 -41.95
C CYS A 52 -43.50 -12.26 -41.87
N THR A 53 -43.19 -12.89 -43.01
CA THR A 53 -42.49 -14.19 -43.09
C THR A 53 -40.96 -14.07 -43.01
N GLY A 54 -40.47 -12.86 -42.80
CA GLY A 54 -39.07 -12.48 -42.68
C GLY A 54 -39.01 -10.97 -42.44
N CYS A 55 -37.80 -10.42 -42.35
CA CYS A 55 -37.60 -9.03 -41.93
C CYS A 55 -36.87 -8.22 -42.99
N LEU A 56 -37.33 -6.98 -43.26
CA LEU A 56 -36.55 -6.01 -44.01
C LEU A 56 -35.82 -5.08 -43.04
N HIS A 57 -34.49 -5.13 -43.00
CA HIS A 57 -33.67 -4.31 -42.10
C HIS A 57 -32.54 -3.65 -42.89
N GLU A 58 -32.45 -2.31 -42.84
CA GLU A 58 -31.46 -1.50 -43.59
C GLU A 58 -31.40 -1.85 -45.10
N GLY A 59 -32.56 -2.14 -45.70
CA GLY A 59 -32.68 -2.53 -47.11
C GLY A 59 -32.31 -3.98 -47.43
N VAL A 60 -31.91 -4.78 -46.43
CA VAL A 60 -31.57 -6.20 -46.59
C VAL A 60 -32.71 -7.07 -46.10
N ALA A 61 -33.17 -7.99 -46.94
CA ALA A 61 -34.13 -9.01 -46.57
C ALA A 61 -33.44 -10.12 -45.75
N ARG A 62 -34.00 -10.41 -44.57
CA ARG A 62 -33.57 -11.44 -43.63
C ARG A 62 -34.63 -12.52 -43.54
N ALA A 63 -34.21 -13.77 -43.54
CA ALA A 63 -35.10 -14.90 -43.35
C ALA A 63 -35.52 -15.02 -41.88
N GLU A 64 -36.62 -15.74 -41.66
CA GLU A 64 -37.07 -16.11 -40.31
C GLU A 64 -35.96 -16.89 -39.58
N GLY A 65 -35.61 -16.43 -38.37
CA GLY A 65 -34.55 -17.01 -37.55
C GLY A 65 -33.13 -16.51 -37.87
N ASP A 66 -32.96 -15.62 -38.85
CA ASP A 66 -31.64 -15.06 -39.16
C ASP A 66 -31.08 -14.26 -37.98
N VAL A 67 -29.83 -14.56 -37.62
CA VAL A 67 -29.03 -13.83 -36.62
C VAL A 67 -27.96 -13.04 -37.35
N PHE A 68 -27.89 -11.73 -37.10
CA PHE A 68 -26.96 -10.84 -37.79
C PHE A 68 -26.42 -9.73 -36.89
N SER A 69 -25.25 -9.22 -37.25
CA SER A 69 -24.60 -8.04 -36.69
C SER A 69 -24.85 -6.86 -37.64
N PRO A 70 -25.54 -5.78 -37.22
CA PRO A 70 -25.66 -4.57 -38.03
C PRO A 70 -24.32 -3.82 -38.19
N SER A 71 -23.43 -3.94 -37.20
CA SER A 71 -22.13 -3.28 -37.19
C SER A 71 -21.13 -4.02 -36.30
N ASP A 72 -19.92 -4.24 -36.81
CA ASP A 72 -18.88 -5.01 -36.11
C ASP A 72 -18.31 -4.33 -34.85
N GLY A 73 -18.62 -3.06 -34.59
CA GLY A 73 -18.01 -2.26 -33.51
C GLY A 73 -18.83 -2.10 -32.22
N ASN A 74 -20.10 -2.51 -32.18
CA ASN A 74 -20.98 -2.33 -31.01
C ASN A 74 -21.54 -3.66 -30.45
N CYS A 75 -21.09 -4.78 -31.00
CA CYS A 75 -21.54 -6.17 -30.77
C CYS A 75 -23.05 -6.31 -30.55
N THR A 76 -23.81 -5.52 -31.29
CA THR A 76 -25.25 -5.64 -31.31
C THR A 76 -25.59 -6.84 -32.17
N ILE A 77 -26.27 -7.82 -31.57
CA ILE A 77 -26.75 -9.00 -32.28
C ILE A 77 -28.25 -8.86 -32.41
N CYS A 78 -28.72 -8.92 -33.65
CA CYS A 78 -30.13 -8.86 -33.98
C CYS A 78 -30.62 -10.20 -34.49
N VAL A 79 -31.88 -10.52 -34.20
CA VAL A 79 -32.58 -11.70 -34.72
C VAL A 79 -33.87 -11.28 -35.42
N CYS A 80 -34.17 -11.91 -36.55
CA CYS A 80 -35.44 -11.76 -37.23
C CYS A 80 -36.42 -12.86 -36.78
N LEU A 81 -37.56 -12.47 -36.20
CA LEU A 81 -38.62 -13.38 -35.76
C LEU A 81 -40.00 -12.81 -36.09
N ALA A 82 -40.79 -13.54 -36.87
CA ALA A 82 -42.15 -13.19 -37.30
C ALA A 82 -42.27 -11.76 -37.87
N GLY A 83 -41.29 -11.35 -38.68
CA GLY A 83 -41.23 -10.00 -39.26
C GLY A 83 -40.86 -8.90 -38.26
N ASN A 84 -40.37 -9.26 -37.07
CA ASN A 84 -39.82 -8.33 -36.10
C ASN A 84 -38.32 -8.52 -35.94
N VAL A 85 -37.58 -7.41 -35.94
CA VAL A 85 -36.16 -7.40 -35.60
C VAL A 85 -36.01 -7.09 -34.13
N SER A 86 -35.38 -7.98 -33.39
CA SER A 86 -35.05 -7.80 -31.97
C SER A 86 -33.53 -7.77 -31.82
N CYS A 87 -32.99 -6.67 -31.29
CA CYS A 87 -31.56 -6.47 -31.13
C CYS A 87 -31.17 -6.45 -29.66
N LEU A 88 -30.05 -7.09 -29.36
CA LEU A 88 -29.44 -7.15 -28.04
C LEU A 88 -28.04 -6.54 -28.13
N SER A 89 -27.81 -5.50 -27.34
CA SER A 89 -26.49 -4.88 -27.17
C SER A 89 -26.03 -5.07 -25.72
N PRO A 90 -24.74 -5.31 -25.46
CA PRO A 90 -24.23 -5.39 -24.10
C PRO A 90 -24.36 -4.03 -23.39
N GLU A 91 -24.79 -4.08 -22.12
CA GLU A 91 -24.77 -2.91 -21.23
C GLU A 91 -23.34 -2.72 -20.70
N CYS A 92 -22.62 -1.72 -21.21
CA CYS A 92 -21.29 -1.41 -20.69
C CYS A 92 -21.39 -0.70 -19.32
N PRO A 93 -20.47 -0.97 -18.37
CA PRO A 93 -20.48 -0.32 -17.06
C PRO A 93 -20.39 1.21 -17.21
N PRO A 94 -21.19 1.99 -16.47
CA PRO A 94 -21.02 3.43 -16.44
C PRO A 94 -19.73 3.75 -15.68
N GLY A 95 -18.76 4.36 -16.36
CA GLY A 95 -17.59 4.97 -15.73
C GLY A 95 -16.24 4.46 -16.20
N SER A 96 -15.24 5.25 -15.80
CA SER A 96 -13.83 5.13 -16.14
C SER A 96 -13.27 3.77 -15.71
N CYS A 97 -12.67 3.04 -16.64
CA CYS A 97 -12.09 1.73 -16.34
C CYS A 97 -10.65 1.86 -15.84
N PRO A 98 -10.20 0.92 -14.99
CA PRO A 98 -8.85 0.93 -14.44
C PRO A 98 -7.76 0.68 -15.50
N SER A 99 -8.11 0.06 -16.62
CA SER A 99 -7.18 -0.26 -17.70
C SER A 99 -7.85 -0.16 -19.08
N PRO A 100 -7.10 0.21 -20.14
CA PRO A 100 -7.59 0.14 -21.50
C PRO A 100 -7.88 -1.32 -21.89
N SER A 101 -9.08 -1.58 -22.40
CA SER A 101 -9.47 -2.89 -22.93
C SER A 101 -9.13 -3.00 -24.43
N PRO A 102 -8.84 -4.22 -24.93
CA PRO A 102 -8.86 -4.50 -26.36
C PRO A 102 -10.23 -4.17 -26.97
N ALA A 103 -10.22 -3.78 -28.25
CA ALA A 103 -11.37 -3.25 -28.98
C ALA A 103 -12.42 -4.32 -29.37
N ASP A 104 -12.95 -5.05 -28.40
CA ASP A 104 -13.81 -6.21 -28.67
C ASP A 104 -15.30 -6.01 -28.31
N CYS A 105 -15.67 -4.95 -27.57
CA CYS A 105 -17.08 -4.48 -27.52
C CYS A 105 -17.31 -3.22 -26.68
N CYS A 106 -16.76 -3.25 -25.46
CA CYS A 106 -16.80 -2.14 -24.51
C CYS A 106 -15.38 -1.57 -24.44
N SER A 107 -15.06 -0.72 -25.41
CA SER A 107 -13.83 0.07 -25.37
C SER A 107 -13.98 1.12 -24.28
N CYS A 108 -13.25 0.93 -23.20
CA CYS A 108 -13.22 1.86 -22.10
C CYS A 108 -11.87 2.55 -22.09
N THR A 109 -11.88 3.87 -22.30
CA THR A 109 -10.67 4.67 -22.22
C THR A 109 -10.59 5.24 -20.81
N PRO A 110 -9.57 4.88 -19.99
CA PRO A 110 -9.40 5.46 -18.67
C PRO A 110 -9.30 6.97 -18.79
N GLU A 111 -10.12 7.70 -18.03
CA GLU A 111 -10.03 9.16 -18.03
C GLU A 111 -8.70 9.62 -17.43
N LYS A 112 -8.09 10.58 -18.12
CA LYS A 112 -6.85 11.21 -17.67
C LYS A 112 -7.20 12.46 -16.87
N CYS A 113 -6.46 12.72 -15.80
CA CYS A 113 -6.64 13.92 -15.01
C CYS A 113 -5.75 15.04 -15.55
N ASN A 114 -6.31 16.22 -15.78
CA ASN A 114 -5.53 17.42 -16.05
C ASN A 114 -5.39 18.24 -14.78
N PHE A 115 -4.17 18.33 -14.27
CA PHE A 115 -3.89 18.99 -13.00
C PHE A 115 -2.62 19.83 -13.10
N ARG A 116 -2.75 21.13 -12.78
CA ARG A 116 -1.69 22.15 -12.92
C ARG A 116 -0.99 22.13 -14.29
N GLY A 117 -1.75 21.91 -15.37
CA GLY A 117 -1.24 21.90 -16.75
C GLY A 117 -0.48 20.63 -17.13
N ARG A 118 -0.46 19.60 -16.28
CA ARG A 118 0.07 18.27 -16.57
C ARG A 118 -1.06 17.26 -16.68
N THR A 119 -0.89 16.30 -17.57
CA THR A 119 -1.87 15.22 -17.75
C THR A 119 -1.35 13.95 -17.09
N TYR A 120 -2.15 13.40 -16.17
CA TYR A 120 -1.86 12.18 -15.43
C TYR A 120 -2.76 11.04 -15.91
N ALA A 121 -2.17 9.86 -16.13
CA ALA A 121 -2.95 8.67 -16.42
C ALA A 121 -3.78 8.25 -15.21
N HIS A 122 -4.91 7.58 -15.45
CA HIS A 122 -5.68 6.96 -14.38
C HIS A 122 -4.79 6.06 -13.50
N GLY A 123 -4.92 6.15 -12.19
CA GLY A 123 -4.11 5.44 -11.20
C GLY A 123 -2.70 6.00 -11.00
N ALA A 124 -2.28 7.01 -11.76
CA ALA A 124 -0.98 7.65 -11.56
C ALA A 124 -0.92 8.32 -10.19
N ARG A 125 0.17 8.06 -9.47
CA ARG A 125 0.50 8.67 -8.18
C ARG A 125 1.60 9.70 -8.39
N PHE A 126 1.42 10.90 -7.85
CA PHE A 126 2.38 11.99 -7.99
C PHE A 126 2.36 12.94 -6.79
N SER A 127 3.46 13.62 -6.56
CA SER A 127 3.58 14.70 -5.57
C SER A 127 3.49 16.07 -6.26
N LEU A 128 3.00 17.07 -5.55
CA LEU A 128 2.72 18.39 -6.11
C LEU A 128 3.99 19.20 -6.37
N ASP A 129 4.92 19.18 -5.42
CA ASP A 129 6.07 20.08 -5.40
C ASP A 129 7.40 19.32 -5.18
N GLY A 130 7.40 18.01 -5.48
CA GLY A 130 8.53 17.12 -5.16
C GLY A 130 8.70 16.90 -3.64
N ASP A 131 7.67 17.28 -2.88
CA ASP A 131 7.54 17.03 -1.46
C ASP A 131 7.03 15.61 -1.23
N ASP A 132 7.69 14.84 -0.36
CA ASP A 132 7.21 13.51 0.07
C ASP A 132 5.99 13.61 1.00
N CYS A 133 5.41 14.80 1.13
CA CYS A 133 4.37 15.14 2.10
C CYS A 133 2.97 14.96 1.53
N THR A 134 2.85 15.18 0.22
CA THR A 134 1.57 15.15 -0.48
C THR A 134 1.58 14.02 -1.49
N THR A 135 0.63 13.10 -1.37
CA THR A 135 0.40 12.06 -2.37
C THR A 135 -0.92 12.33 -3.06
N CYS A 136 -0.85 12.63 -4.35
CA CYS A 136 -2.00 12.78 -5.23
C CYS A 136 -2.18 11.56 -6.10
N VAL A 137 -3.43 11.17 -6.36
CA VAL A 137 -3.82 10.05 -7.22
C VAL A 137 -4.84 10.54 -8.24
N CYS A 138 -4.63 10.21 -9.50
CA CYS A 138 -5.61 10.45 -10.55
C CYS A 138 -6.66 9.33 -10.57
N GLN A 139 -7.91 9.64 -10.22
CA GLN A 139 -9.01 8.68 -10.18
C GLN A 139 -10.24 9.24 -10.89
N GLY A 140 -10.70 8.53 -11.93
CA GLY A 140 -11.90 8.91 -12.67
C GLY A 140 -11.90 10.32 -13.27
N GLY A 141 -10.75 10.83 -13.72
CA GLY A 141 -10.63 12.19 -14.27
C GLY A 141 -10.40 13.28 -13.21
N GLU A 142 -10.57 12.96 -11.94
CA GLU A 142 -10.33 13.86 -10.80
C GLU A 142 -9.03 13.52 -10.07
N VAL A 143 -8.39 14.55 -9.49
CA VAL A 143 -7.19 14.36 -8.68
C VAL A 143 -7.57 14.41 -7.21
N GLU A 144 -7.33 13.31 -6.50
CA GLU A 144 -7.48 13.22 -5.05
C GLU A 144 -6.10 13.30 -4.39
N CYS A 145 -5.90 14.30 -3.53
CA CYS A 145 -4.64 14.49 -2.81
C CYS A 145 -4.82 14.23 -1.31
N SER A 146 -3.84 13.56 -0.72
CA SER A 146 -3.76 13.25 0.71
C SER A 146 -2.41 13.67 1.28
N PHE A 147 -2.40 14.02 2.56
CA PHE A 147 -1.20 14.42 3.29
C PHE A 147 -0.85 13.40 4.35
N THR A 148 0.44 13.11 4.51
CA THR A 148 0.91 12.27 5.62
C THR A 148 0.84 13.09 6.92
N PRO A 149 0.01 12.70 7.90
CA PRO A 149 -0.08 13.44 9.16
C PRO A 149 1.22 13.27 9.97
N CYS A 150 1.71 14.37 10.54
CA CYS A 150 2.92 14.32 11.36
C CYS A 150 2.69 13.65 12.72
N PRO A 151 3.68 12.91 13.23
CA PRO A 151 3.60 12.35 14.57
C PRO A 151 3.55 13.47 15.63
N VAL A 152 2.89 13.18 16.75
CA VAL A 152 2.90 14.08 17.91
C VAL A 152 4.28 14.01 18.57
N LEU A 153 4.90 15.17 18.81
CA LEU A 153 6.23 15.26 19.40
C LEU A 153 6.15 15.64 20.89
N ASP A 154 6.78 14.84 21.74
CA ASP A 154 6.92 15.07 23.19
C ASP A 154 8.12 15.97 23.54
N CYS A 155 8.29 17.07 22.80
CA CYS A 155 9.30 18.09 23.10
C CYS A 155 8.74 19.51 22.94
N PRO A 156 9.24 20.48 23.72
CA PRO A 156 8.80 21.86 23.64
C PRO A 156 9.13 22.48 22.28
N GLN A 157 8.33 23.47 21.86
CA GLN A 157 8.36 24.03 20.51
C GLN A 157 9.75 24.54 20.08
N HIS A 158 10.55 25.06 21.01
CA HIS A 158 11.90 25.57 20.72
C HIS A 158 12.92 24.48 20.35
N GLN A 159 12.64 23.21 20.63
CA GLN A 159 13.49 22.07 20.29
C GLN A 159 13.07 21.39 18.98
N ARG A 160 11.94 21.80 18.39
CA ARG A 160 11.43 21.23 17.15
C ARG A 160 12.19 21.81 15.98
N GLN A 161 12.73 20.95 15.13
CA GLN A 161 13.51 21.33 13.95
C GLN A 161 12.88 20.73 12.70
N LEU A 162 12.71 21.55 11.65
CA LEU A 162 12.25 21.11 10.34
C LEU A 162 13.42 21.17 9.37
N GLY A 163 13.84 20.01 8.85
CA GLY A 163 14.89 19.95 7.83
C GLY A 163 14.39 20.43 6.46
N PRO A 164 15.29 20.90 5.57
CA PRO A 164 14.92 21.22 4.19
C PRO A 164 14.39 19.96 3.49
N GLY A 165 13.18 20.05 2.93
CA GLY A 165 12.51 18.92 2.27
C GLY A 165 11.81 17.93 3.20
N GLN A 166 11.83 18.13 4.53
CA GLN A 166 11.06 17.31 5.47
C GLN A 166 9.65 17.85 5.65
N CYS A 167 8.69 16.93 5.77
CA CYS A 167 7.28 17.24 6.03
C CYS A 167 6.99 17.52 7.50
N CYS A 168 7.73 16.84 8.39
CA CYS A 168 7.49 16.81 9.81
C CYS A 168 8.73 17.26 10.58
N SER A 169 8.49 18.01 11.65
CA SER A 169 9.56 18.39 12.56
C SER A 169 10.03 17.19 13.37
N THR A 170 11.28 17.25 13.82
CA THR A 170 11.90 16.30 14.74
C THR A 170 12.35 17.02 16.00
N CYS A 171 12.47 16.31 17.11
CA CYS A 171 13.05 16.87 18.32
C CYS A 171 14.56 16.87 18.19
N ARG A 172 15.20 17.99 18.55
CA ARG A 172 16.65 18.02 18.70
C ARG A 172 17.05 17.10 19.86
N ASP A 173 17.97 16.18 19.61
CA ASP A 173 18.54 15.34 20.67
C ASP A 173 19.17 16.24 21.75
N PRO A 174 18.83 16.04 23.04
CA PRO A 174 19.53 16.72 24.10
C PRO A 174 21.03 16.36 24.01
N PRO A 175 21.95 17.30 24.30
CA PRO A 175 23.37 16.97 24.37
C PRO A 175 23.56 15.79 25.33
N ALA A 176 24.30 14.77 24.90
CA ALA A 176 24.68 13.69 25.79
C ALA A 176 25.37 14.27 27.05
N PRO A 177 25.10 13.76 28.26
CA PRO A 177 25.78 14.21 29.46
C PRO A 177 27.29 14.04 29.26
N ALA A 178 28.06 15.11 29.50
CA ALA A 178 29.49 15.16 29.23
C ALA A 178 30.33 14.33 30.21
N GLY A 179 29.77 13.98 31.36
CA GLY A 179 30.44 13.22 32.40
C GLY A 179 29.63 13.16 33.70
N CYS A 180 30.27 12.64 34.74
CA CYS A 180 29.71 12.51 36.08
C CYS A 180 30.40 13.48 37.06
N PHE A 181 29.64 14.04 38.00
CA PHE A 181 30.14 14.96 39.04
C PHE A 181 30.09 14.27 40.41
N LEU A 182 31.20 14.27 41.15
CA LEU A 182 31.27 13.50 42.41
C LEU A 182 30.74 14.26 43.65
N ASP A 183 30.83 15.58 43.72
CA ASP A 183 30.39 16.43 44.85
C ASP A 183 30.86 17.90 44.64
N ASP A 184 30.67 18.76 45.65
CA ASP A 184 30.96 20.21 45.70
C ASP A 184 32.42 20.61 45.36
N ASN A 185 33.33 19.64 45.21
CA ASN A 185 34.71 19.87 44.76
C ASN A 185 34.89 19.89 43.23
N GLY A 186 33.82 19.58 42.47
CA GLY A 186 33.74 19.89 41.04
C GLY A 186 34.64 19.07 40.11
N VAL A 187 35.04 17.86 40.50
CA VAL A 187 35.81 16.96 39.62
C VAL A 187 34.87 16.26 38.64
N GLU A 188 35.07 16.50 37.34
CA GLU A 188 34.33 15.88 36.24
C GLU A 188 35.06 14.64 35.72
N PHE A 189 34.34 13.51 35.66
CA PHE A 189 34.83 12.26 35.10
C PHE A 189 34.09 11.95 33.79
N PRO A 190 34.78 11.81 32.63
CA PRO A 190 34.16 11.35 31.39
C PRO A 190 33.44 10.01 31.53
N VAL A 191 32.39 9.84 30.73
CA VAL A 191 31.65 8.58 30.61
C VAL A 191 32.60 7.42 30.32
N GLY A 192 32.48 6.34 31.10
CA GLY A 192 33.32 5.14 31.01
C GLY A 192 34.63 5.23 31.80
N GLN A 193 34.98 6.38 32.38
CA GLN A 193 36.13 6.46 33.28
C GLN A 193 35.85 5.69 34.58
N ILE A 194 36.88 5.00 35.08
CA ILE A 194 36.88 4.27 36.34
C ILE A 194 37.84 4.95 37.31
N TRP A 195 37.43 5.13 38.56
CA TRP A 195 38.27 5.73 39.62
C TRP A 195 37.98 5.09 40.99
N SER A 196 38.92 5.28 41.93
CA SER A 196 38.77 4.89 43.33
C SER A 196 38.66 6.15 44.20
N PRO A 197 37.54 6.39 44.91
CA PRO A 197 37.31 7.58 45.73
C PRO A 197 38.05 7.49 47.09
N GLY A 198 39.32 7.12 47.09
CA GLY A 198 40.17 7.04 48.28
C GLY A 198 40.14 5.71 49.04
N ASP A 199 39.09 4.89 48.91
CA ASP A 199 39.09 3.49 49.37
C ASP A 199 39.62 2.57 48.24
N PRO A 200 40.73 1.83 48.44
CA PRO A 200 41.25 0.92 47.42
C PRO A 200 40.31 -0.25 47.10
N CYS A 201 39.31 -0.53 47.95
CA CYS A 201 38.29 -1.55 47.72
C CYS A 201 37.04 -1.03 46.99
N GLU A 202 36.92 0.28 46.78
CA GLU A 202 35.79 0.86 46.06
C GLU A 202 36.23 1.34 44.69
N LEU A 203 35.52 0.89 43.67
CA LEU A 203 35.70 1.29 42.28
C LEU A 203 34.39 1.86 41.76
N CYS A 204 34.44 3.08 41.25
CA CYS A 204 33.32 3.77 40.66
C CYS A 204 33.54 3.93 39.15
N ILE A 205 32.45 3.85 38.39
CA ILE A 205 32.42 4.11 36.95
C ILE A 205 31.36 5.16 36.62
N CYS A 206 31.69 6.05 35.68
CA CYS A 206 30.72 7.00 35.14
C CYS A 206 29.87 6.32 34.05
N GLN A 207 28.57 6.17 34.31
CA GLN A 207 27.61 5.57 33.39
C GLN A 207 27.23 6.54 32.27
N ALA A 208 26.70 6.00 31.17
CA ALA A 208 26.31 6.79 29.99
C ALA A 208 25.14 7.76 30.24
N ASP A 209 24.36 7.55 31.29
CA ASP A 209 23.27 8.42 31.73
C ASP A 209 23.74 9.54 32.68
N GLY A 210 25.06 9.65 32.92
CA GLY A 210 25.64 10.63 33.82
C GLY A 210 25.56 10.24 35.31
N SER A 211 25.10 9.03 35.62
CA SER A 211 25.10 8.50 36.99
C SER A 211 26.44 7.87 37.37
N VAL A 212 26.79 7.92 38.66
CA VAL A 212 27.96 7.24 39.21
C VAL A 212 27.53 5.88 39.76
N SER A 213 28.17 4.82 39.30
CA SER A 213 27.94 3.46 39.81
C SER A 213 29.21 2.95 40.51
N CYS A 214 29.11 2.66 41.81
CA CYS A 214 30.22 2.20 42.62
C CYS A 214 30.02 0.74 43.06
N GLN A 215 31.09 -0.04 42.99
CA GLN A 215 31.14 -1.41 43.47
C GLN A 215 32.28 -1.55 44.48
N ARG A 216 31.96 -2.18 45.61
CA ARG A 216 32.93 -2.53 46.65
C ARG A 216 33.37 -3.98 46.50
N THR A 217 34.66 -4.21 46.66
CA THR A 217 35.25 -5.55 46.71
C THR A 217 35.26 -6.04 48.16
N ASP A 218 34.55 -7.14 48.42
CA ASP A 218 34.59 -7.82 49.71
C ASP A 218 35.73 -8.83 49.75
N CYS A 219 36.68 -8.62 50.65
CA CYS A 219 37.80 -9.52 50.83
C CYS A 219 37.41 -10.70 51.72
N VAL A 220 37.73 -11.92 51.28
CA VAL A 220 37.55 -13.13 52.07
C VAL A 220 38.83 -13.42 52.83
N GLU A 221 38.82 -13.20 54.14
CA GLU A 221 39.97 -13.46 55.03
C GLU A 221 39.85 -14.87 55.62
N THR A 222 40.62 -15.84 55.09
CA THR A 222 40.63 -17.24 55.59
C THR A 222 41.98 -17.69 56.15
N CYS A 223 43.01 -16.85 56.08
CA CYS A 223 44.36 -17.20 56.48
C CYS A 223 44.69 -16.71 57.91
N PRO A 224 45.55 -17.42 58.67
CA PRO A 224 45.88 -17.04 60.04
C PRO A 224 46.69 -15.74 60.16
N TYR A 225 47.40 -15.34 59.08
CA TYR A 225 48.32 -14.20 59.07
C TYR A 225 48.26 -13.40 57.74
N PRO A 226 47.22 -12.58 57.51
CA PRO A 226 47.10 -11.74 56.31
C PRO A 226 48.09 -10.56 56.30
N ILE A 227 48.75 -10.30 55.17
CA ILE A 227 49.66 -9.15 55.00
C ILE A 227 48.95 -8.03 54.24
N ARG A 228 48.84 -6.84 54.84
CA ARG A 228 48.25 -5.65 54.19
C ARG A 228 49.32 -4.85 53.46
N ILE A 229 49.20 -4.77 52.14
CA ILE A 229 50.10 -3.99 51.28
C ILE A 229 49.47 -2.61 51.05
N PRO A 230 50.20 -1.49 51.31
CA PRO A 230 49.67 -0.15 51.05
C PRO A 230 49.19 0.03 49.61
N GLY A 231 47.97 0.53 49.43
CA GLY A 231 47.36 0.77 48.11
C GLY A 231 46.64 -0.44 47.50
N GLN A 232 46.65 -1.62 48.13
CA GLN A 232 45.85 -2.76 47.72
C GLN A 232 44.56 -2.88 48.55
N CYS A 233 43.48 -3.33 47.92
CA CYS A 233 42.22 -3.59 48.62
C CYS A 233 42.33 -4.77 49.60
N CYS A 234 42.70 -5.94 49.08
CA CYS A 234 42.70 -7.16 49.86
C CYS A 234 44.09 -7.52 50.39
N PRO A 235 44.17 -8.09 51.61
CA PRO A 235 45.44 -8.58 52.13
C PRO A 235 45.96 -9.78 51.33
N ASP A 236 47.28 -9.88 51.22
CA ASP A 236 47.96 -11.00 50.59
C ASP A 236 48.26 -12.09 51.63
N CYS A 237 47.63 -13.25 51.47
CA CYS A 237 47.85 -14.43 52.31
C CYS A 237 49.05 -15.29 51.87
N SER A 238 49.68 -14.97 50.72
CA SER A 238 50.82 -15.71 50.17
C SER A 238 52.19 -15.07 50.47
N ALA A 239 52.18 -13.88 51.09
CA ALA A 239 53.38 -13.07 51.22
C ALA A 239 54.32 -13.46 52.38
N GLY A 240 53.89 -14.21 53.41
CA GLY A 240 54.77 -14.52 54.54
C GLY A 240 54.14 -15.04 55.84
N CYS A 241 54.95 -15.07 56.91
CA CYS A 241 54.60 -15.56 58.25
C CYS A 241 54.89 -14.47 59.28
N THR A 242 54.14 -14.46 60.40
CA THR A 242 54.41 -13.54 61.52
C THR A 242 54.99 -14.30 62.71
N TYR A 243 56.15 -13.86 63.22
CA TYR A 243 56.76 -14.39 64.45
C TYR A 243 57.14 -13.24 65.39
N MET A 244 56.56 -13.24 66.59
CA MET A 244 56.73 -12.18 67.61
C MET A 244 56.53 -10.75 67.09
N GLY A 245 55.51 -10.55 66.24
CA GLY A 245 55.15 -9.24 65.68
C GLY A 245 56.06 -8.75 64.54
N ARG A 246 57.05 -9.55 64.12
CA ARG A 246 57.85 -9.30 62.90
C ARG A 246 57.33 -10.16 61.76
N ILE A 247 57.35 -9.58 60.55
CA ILE A 247 56.89 -10.23 59.32
C ILE A 247 58.11 -10.75 58.58
N PHE A 248 58.03 -12.00 58.12
CA PHE A 248 59.05 -12.67 57.33
C PHE A 248 58.43 -13.16 56.03
N SER A 249 59.10 -12.95 54.90
CA SER A 249 58.66 -13.41 53.58
C SER A 249 58.65 -14.94 53.49
N ASN A 250 57.85 -15.49 52.57
CA ASN A 250 57.88 -16.94 52.32
C ASN A 250 59.32 -17.40 52.00
N ASN A 251 59.73 -18.52 52.59
CA ASN A 251 61.07 -19.11 52.50
C ASN A 251 62.19 -18.30 53.21
N GLU A 252 61.86 -17.24 53.94
CA GLU A 252 62.81 -16.48 54.74
C GLU A 252 63.16 -17.21 56.05
N THR A 253 64.46 -17.36 56.34
CA THR A 253 64.97 -17.95 57.58
C THR A 253 65.36 -16.88 58.60
N PHE A 254 64.94 -17.05 59.85
CA PHE A 254 65.19 -16.11 60.94
C PHE A 254 65.52 -16.82 62.27
N PRO A 255 66.33 -16.20 63.16
CA PRO A 255 66.67 -16.79 64.45
C PRO A 255 65.47 -16.78 65.41
N SER A 256 65.32 -17.83 66.22
CA SER A 256 64.30 -17.88 67.26
C SER A 256 64.63 -16.91 68.39
N ALA A 257 63.64 -16.10 68.78
CA ALA A 257 63.74 -15.19 69.91
C ALA A 257 63.57 -15.89 71.28
N LEU A 258 63.13 -17.15 71.30
CA LEU A 258 63.00 -17.95 72.53
C LEU A 258 64.24 -18.81 72.79
N ASP A 259 64.96 -19.19 71.73
CA ASP A 259 66.15 -20.03 71.82
C ASP A 259 67.22 -19.56 70.81
N PRO A 260 68.37 -19.04 71.28
CA PRO A 260 69.45 -18.57 70.42
C PRO A 260 70.06 -19.64 69.50
N CYS A 261 69.83 -20.93 69.78
CA CYS A 261 70.36 -22.05 69.00
C CYS A 261 69.42 -22.54 67.89
N LEU A 262 68.20 -21.98 67.78
CA LEU A 262 67.20 -22.41 66.79
C LEU A 262 67.04 -21.39 65.65
N SER A 263 67.00 -21.89 64.41
CA SER A 263 66.60 -21.11 63.22
C SER A 263 65.24 -21.58 62.71
N CYS A 264 64.33 -20.65 62.50
CA CYS A 264 63.02 -20.87 61.92
C CYS A 264 63.04 -20.53 60.43
N ILE A 265 62.19 -21.18 59.64
CA ILE A 265 61.91 -20.80 58.25
C ILE A 265 60.42 -20.49 58.11
N CYS A 266 60.09 -19.38 57.47
CA CYS A 266 58.71 -19.11 57.09
C CYS A 266 58.34 -20.00 55.90
N LEU A 267 57.35 -20.87 56.09
CA LEU A 267 56.77 -21.66 55.02
C LEU A 267 55.27 -21.39 55.02
N VAL A 268 54.81 -20.64 54.03
CA VAL A 268 53.38 -20.42 53.80
C VAL A 268 52.79 -21.73 53.25
N ARG A 269 51.75 -22.27 53.90
CA ARG A 269 51.03 -23.48 53.45
C ARG A 269 49.74 -23.11 52.76
#